data_AF-G9B7D2-F1
#
_entry.id   AF-G9B7D2-F1
#
_cell.length_a   1.000
_cell.length_b   1.000
_cell.length_c   1.000
_cell.angle_alpha   90.00
_cell.angle_beta   90.00
_cell.angle_gamma   90.00
#
_symmetry.space_group_name_H-M   'P 1'
#
loop_
_entity.id
_entity.type
_entity.pdbx_description
1 polymer ?
#
loop_
_entity_poly.entity_id
_entity_poly.type
_entity_poly.pdbx_seq_one_letter_code
_entity_poly.pdbx_strand_id
1 'polypeptide(L)'
;QNHLVIASVQLPKDDVQLDASNYDNEKGEFGGFGSVNGKIEIEIKINHEGEVNRARYMPQNPVIIATKTPSSDVLLIDYTKHPSKPDPSGECNPDIRLRGHQKEGYGLSWNPNISGHLLSASDDHTICLWDISNISRDTKVVNSQ
;
A
#
# COMPACT_ATOMS: atom_id res chain seq x y z
N GLN A 1 -7.32 -1.37 -16.18
CA GLN A 1 -7.45 -0.50 -15.00
C GLN A 1 -6.43 -0.90 -13.96
N ASN A 2 -5.63 0.05 -13.45
CA ASN A 2 -4.67 -0.19 -12.38
C ASN A 2 -5.29 0.12 -11.01
N HIS A 3 -4.79 -0.54 -9.96
CA HIS A 3 -5.34 -0.41 -8.62
C HIS A 3 -4.25 -0.39 -7.55
N LEU A 4 -4.46 0.40 -6.50
CA LEU A 4 -3.84 0.16 -5.21
C LEU A 4 -4.64 -0.95 -4.50
N VAL A 5 -3.94 -1.97 -3.99
CA VAL A 5 -4.56 -3.16 -3.41
C VAL A 5 -4.11 -3.33 -1.97
N ILE A 6 -5.07 -3.53 -1.08
CA ILE A 6 -4.85 -3.98 0.30
C ILE A 6 -5.32 -5.43 0.37
N ALA A 7 -4.44 -6.31 0.80
CA ALA A 7 -4.71 -7.74 0.90
C ALA A 7 -4.40 -8.23 2.32
N SER A 8 -5.24 -9.12 2.84
CA SER A 8 -4.95 -9.88 4.05
C SER A 8 -4.33 -11.22 3.70
N VAL A 9 -3.44 -11.67 4.58
CA VAL A 9 -2.76 -12.95 4.46
C VAL A 9 -2.99 -13.72 5.74
N GLN A 10 -3.57 -14.92 5.63
CA GLN A 10 -3.67 -15.84 6.75
C GLN A 10 -2.31 -16.51 6.96
N LEU A 11 -1.68 -16.20 8.09
CA LEU A 11 -0.41 -16.81 8.48
C LEU A 11 -0.65 -18.00 9.43
N PRO A 12 0.22 -19.03 9.38
CA PRO A 12 0.25 -20.08 10.38
C PRO A 12 0.39 -19.50 11.79
N LYS A 13 -0.25 -20.13 12.78
CA LYS A 13 0.04 -19.84 14.19
C LYS A 13 1.24 -20.70 14.62
N ASP A 14 2.14 -20.15 15.43
CA ASP A 14 3.31 -20.89 15.94
C ASP A 14 2.91 -22.10 16.79
N ASP A 15 1.71 -22.07 17.39
CA ASP A 15 1.16 -23.11 18.27
C ASP A 15 0.30 -24.16 17.54
N VAL A 16 0.41 -24.31 16.22
CA VAL A 16 -0.34 -25.37 15.52
C VAL A 16 0.23 -26.73 15.95
N GLN A 17 -0.46 -27.39 16.87
CA GLN A 17 -0.22 -28.79 17.19
C GLN A 17 -0.54 -29.61 15.93
N LEU A 18 0.50 -30.18 15.33
CA LEU A 18 0.36 -31.15 14.26
C LEU A 18 -0.40 -32.35 14.83
N ASP A 19 -1.63 -32.54 14.38
CA ASP A 19 -2.45 -33.66 14.81
C ASP A 19 -1.80 -34.96 14.32
N ALA A 20 -1.30 -35.77 15.27
CA ALA A 20 -0.60 -37.02 15.00
C ALA A 20 -1.49 -38.05 14.27
N SER A 21 -2.81 -37.85 14.24
CA SER A 21 -3.74 -38.65 13.44
C SER A 21 -3.56 -38.49 11.93
N ASN A 22 -2.89 -37.42 11.46
CA ASN A 22 -2.55 -37.20 10.05
C ASN A 22 -1.14 -37.71 9.67
N TYR A 23 -0.48 -38.47 10.55
CA TYR A 23 0.81 -39.08 10.26
C TYR A 23 0.64 -40.38 9.44
N ASP A 24 1.14 -40.39 8.20
CA ASP A 24 1.16 -41.57 7.34
C ASP A 24 2.42 -42.41 7.65
N ASN A 25 2.22 -43.44 8.48
CA ASN A 25 3.28 -44.36 8.91
C ASN A 25 3.94 -45.11 7.74
N GLU A 26 3.27 -45.29 6.59
CA GLU A 26 3.85 -46.02 5.45
C GLU A 26 4.83 -45.17 4.64
N LYS A 27 4.63 -43.84 4.62
CA LYS A 27 5.50 -42.90 3.93
C LYS A 27 6.51 -42.21 4.85
N GLY A 28 6.36 -42.36 6.16
CA GLY A 28 7.17 -41.66 7.16
C GLY A 28 6.90 -40.15 7.16
N GLU A 29 5.79 -39.71 6.57
CA GLU A 29 5.44 -38.32 6.31
C GLU A 29 4.08 -38.00 6.95
N PHE A 30 3.88 -36.76 7.37
CA PHE A 30 2.53 -36.28 7.67
C PHE A 30 1.75 -36.12 6.35
N GLY A 31 0.77 -36.98 6.12
CA GLY A 31 -0.03 -37.01 4.91
C GLY A 31 -1.15 -35.96 4.93
N GLY A 32 -1.07 -34.98 4.03
CA GLY A 32 -2.24 -34.34 3.39
C GLY A 32 -3.07 -33.32 4.19
N PHE A 33 -3.23 -32.13 3.59
CA PHE A 33 -4.40 -31.23 3.77
C PHE A 33 -4.74 -30.68 5.18
N GLY A 34 -3.80 -30.65 6.13
CA GLY A 34 -3.94 -29.92 7.40
C GLY A 34 -3.02 -28.71 7.56
N SER A 35 -2.09 -28.51 6.63
CA SER A 35 -1.06 -27.47 6.70
C SER A 35 -1.66 -26.13 6.26
N VAL A 36 -2.14 -25.36 7.24
CA VAL A 36 -2.33 -23.89 7.19
C VAL A 36 -2.50 -23.36 5.76
N ASN A 37 -3.74 -23.37 5.27
CA ASN A 37 -4.06 -22.74 3.98
C ASN A 37 -3.69 -21.27 4.09
N GLY A 38 -2.51 -20.91 3.59
CA GLY A 38 -2.05 -19.53 3.42
C GLY A 38 -2.97 -18.84 2.43
N LYS A 39 -4.12 -18.36 2.91
CA LYS A 39 -5.14 -17.71 2.10
C LYS A 39 -4.78 -16.24 1.99
N ILE A 40 -4.59 -15.77 0.77
CA ILE A 40 -4.46 -14.35 0.44
C ILE A 40 -5.81 -13.89 -0.08
N GLU A 41 -6.39 -12.88 0.57
CA GLU A 41 -7.65 -12.26 0.15
C GLU A 41 -7.42 -10.79 -0.17
N ILE A 42 -7.92 -10.34 -1.31
CA ILE A 42 -7.94 -8.91 -1.62
C ILE A 42 -9.13 -8.28 -0.90
N GLU A 43 -8.86 -7.43 0.08
CA GLU A 43 -9.88 -6.78 0.90
C GLU A 43 -10.37 -5.48 0.26
N ILE A 44 -9.44 -4.70 -0.28
CA ILE A 44 -9.72 -3.38 -0.85
C ILE A 44 -8.98 -3.23 -2.17
N LYS A 45 -9.69 -2.76 -3.20
CA LYS A 45 -9.11 -2.28 -4.46
C LYS A 45 -9.55 -0.84 -4.69
N ILE A 46 -8.58 0.06 -4.83
CA ILE A 46 -8.80 1.48 -5.10
C ILE A 46 -8.28 1.78 -6.50
N ASN A 47 -9.09 2.43 -7.34
CA ASN A 47 -8.66 2.87 -8.68
C ASN A 47 -7.43 3.75 -8.59
N HIS A 48 -6.42 3.45 -9.40
CA HIS A 48 -5.15 4.17 -9.44
C HIS A 48 -4.84 4.64 -10.87
N GLU A 49 -4.32 5.86 -11.01
CA GLU A 49 -3.90 6.38 -12.30
C GLU A 49 -2.53 5.79 -12.68
N GLY A 50 -2.51 4.99 -13.74
CA GLY A 50 -1.31 4.23 -14.10
C GLY A 50 -0.92 3.20 -13.04
N GLU A 51 0.17 2.49 -13.30
CA GLU A 51 0.73 1.49 -12.40
C GLU A 51 1.24 2.11 -11.08
N VAL A 52 1.22 1.31 -10.02
CA VAL A 52 1.75 1.71 -8.72
C VAL A 52 3.24 1.37 -8.69
N ASN A 53 4.11 2.33 -9.02
CA ASN A 53 5.56 2.13 -9.02
C ASN A 53 6.10 1.78 -7.61
N ARG A 54 5.49 2.38 -6.58
CA ARG A 54 5.76 2.09 -5.17
C ARG A 54 4.59 2.55 -4.29
N ALA A 55 4.23 1.77 -3.28
CA ALA A 55 3.30 2.17 -2.22
C ALA A 55 3.94 2.03 -0.84
N ARG A 56 3.78 3.01 0.05
CA ARG A 56 4.29 2.97 1.43
C ARG A 56 3.29 3.61 2.40
N TYR A 57 2.99 2.93 3.50
CA TYR A 57 2.16 3.47 4.58
C TYR A 57 2.95 4.44 5.45
N MET A 58 2.27 5.44 6.02
CA MET A 58 2.86 6.34 7.02
C MET A 58 3.02 5.60 8.36
N PRO A 59 4.23 5.52 8.95
CA PRO A 59 4.47 4.77 10.19
C PRO A 59 3.58 5.19 11.37
N GLN A 60 3.29 6.48 11.50
CA GLN A 60 2.49 7.04 12.58
C GLN A 60 0.98 6.90 12.34
N ASN A 61 0.56 6.68 11.09
CA ASN A 61 -0.83 6.42 10.72
C ASN A 61 -0.89 5.47 9.51
N PRO A 62 -0.91 4.14 9.74
CA PRO A 62 -0.84 3.13 8.67
C PRO A 62 -2.01 3.15 7.69
N VAL A 63 -3.08 3.88 8.01
CA VAL A 63 -4.22 4.08 7.10
C VAL A 63 -3.85 4.92 5.87
N ILE A 64 -2.89 5.85 6.04
CA ILE A 64 -2.42 6.72 4.96
C ILE A 64 -1.33 6.01 4.17
N ILE A 65 -1.54 5.88 2.87
CA ILE A 65 -0.60 5.28 1.93
C ILE A 65 -0.19 6.33 0.90
N ALA A 66 1.11 6.52 0.72
CA ALA A 66 1.67 7.26 -0.40
C ALA A 66 1.96 6.32 -1.57
N THR A 67 1.68 6.76 -2.79
CA THR A 67 2.01 6.01 -4.02
C THR A 67 2.78 6.85 -5.04
N LYS A 68 3.77 6.24 -5.69
CA LYS A 68 4.39 6.77 -6.91
C LYS A 68 3.57 6.33 -8.12
N THR A 69 3.32 7.28 -9.02
CA THR A 69 2.65 7.06 -10.30
C THR A 69 3.66 7.05 -11.45
N PRO A 70 3.24 6.68 -12.68
CA PRO A 70 4.04 6.85 -13.90
C PRO A 70 4.05 8.30 -14.41
N SER A 71 3.44 9.22 -13.67
CA SER A 71 3.46 10.66 -13.92
C SER A 71 4.37 11.38 -12.92
N SER A 72 4.37 12.71 -12.92
CA SER A 72 5.07 13.53 -11.93
C SER A 72 4.46 13.45 -10.52
N ASP A 73 3.17 13.15 -10.42
CA ASP A 73 2.44 13.30 -9.15
C ASP A 73 2.69 12.11 -8.22
N VAL A 74 2.76 12.40 -6.92
CA VAL A 74 2.71 11.41 -5.83
C VAL A 74 1.34 11.50 -5.19
N LEU A 75 0.68 10.37 -4.95
CA LEU A 75 -0.68 10.36 -4.41
C LEU A 75 -0.68 9.96 -2.95
N LEU A 76 -1.55 10.58 -2.16
CA LEU A 76 -1.89 10.15 -0.82
C LEU A 76 -3.31 9.62 -0.78
N ILE A 77 -3.47 8.44 -0.19
CA ILE A 77 -4.73 7.71 -0.12
C ILE A 77 -4.91 7.24 1.32
N ASP A 78 -6.01 7.64 1.94
CA ASP A 78 -6.57 7.09 3.17
C ASP A 78 -7.53 5.97 2.77
N TYR A 79 -7.07 4.72 2.83
CA TYR A 79 -7.86 3.61 2.29
C TYR A 79 -9.18 3.39 3.02
N THR A 80 -9.39 3.97 4.22
CA THR A 80 -10.65 3.86 4.96
C THR A 80 -11.75 4.78 4.43
N LYS A 81 -11.39 5.81 3.65
CA LYS A 81 -12.33 6.71 2.98
C LYS A 81 -12.78 6.21 1.61
N HIS A 82 -12.26 5.07 1.17
CA HIS A 82 -12.57 4.47 -0.11
C HIS A 82 -13.45 3.21 0.07
N PRO A 83 -14.39 2.95 -0.87
CA PRO A 83 -15.10 1.68 -0.88
C PRO A 83 -14.15 0.50 -1.14
N SER A 84 -14.46 -0.67 -0.58
CA SER A 84 -13.65 -1.89 -0.76
C SER A 84 -13.61 -2.38 -2.21
N LYS A 85 -14.69 -2.14 -2.96
CA LYS A 85 -14.77 -2.40 -4.39
C LYS A 85 -14.56 -1.09 -5.16
N PRO A 86 -13.76 -1.10 -6.24
CA PRO A 86 -13.45 0.09 -6.99
C PRO A 86 -14.68 0.57 -7.77
N ASP A 87 -14.76 1.88 -7.99
CA ASP A 87 -15.82 2.46 -8.80
C ASP A 87 -15.70 1.98 -10.27
N PRO A 88 -16.80 1.53 -10.91
CA PRO A 88 -16.78 1.05 -12.29
C PRO A 88 -16.34 2.09 -13.33
N SER A 89 -16.44 3.39 -13.03
CA SER A 89 -15.91 4.47 -13.88
C SER A 89 -14.40 4.36 -14.10
N GLY A 90 -13.70 3.71 -13.17
CA GLY A 90 -12.24 3.62 -13.17
C GLY A 90 -11.54 4.90 -12.70
N GLU A 91 -12.27 5.95 -12.33
CA GLU A 91 -11.66 7.22 -11.94
C GLU A 91 -10.80 7.07 -10.68
N CYS A 92 -9.58 7.62 -10.72
CA CYS A 92 -8.67 7.69 -9.58
C CYS A 92 -8.93 8.98 -8.80
N ASN A 93 -9.33 8.82 -7.54
CA ASN A 93 -9.73 9.93 -6.67
C ASN A 93 -8.85 9.98 -5.41
N PRO A 94 -7.57 10.36 -5.50
CA PRO A 94 -6.71 10.44 -4.31
C PRO A 94 -7.21 11.49 -3.32
N ASP A 95 -6.91 11.31 -2.03
CA ASP A 95 -7.25 12.31 -1.02
C ASP A 95 -6.47 13.61 -1.24
N ILE A 96 -5.17 13.48 -1.51
CA ILE A 96 -4.24 14.59 -1.78
C ILE A 96 -3.30 14.20 -2.91
N ARG A 97 -3.04 15.16 -3.80
CA ARG A 97 -1.99 15.09 -4.83
C ARG A 97 -0.79 15.91 -4.40
N LEU A 98 0.37 15.28 -4.35
CA LEU A 98 1.64 15.92 -4.03
C LEU A 98 2.38 16.22 -5.35
N ARG A 99 2.63 17.50 -5.59
CA ARG A 99 3.29 18.01 -6.79
C ARG A 99 4.67 18.56 -6.47
N GLY A 100 5.58 18.50 -7.43
CA GLY A 100 6.96 19.00 -7.29
C GLY A 100 7.91 18.43 -8.33
N HIS A 101 7.74 17.14 -8.64
CA HIS A 101 8.49 16.50 -9.70
C HIS A 101 8.00 16.87 -11.11
N GLN A 102 8.81 16.56 -12.11
CA GLN A 102 8.50 16.71 -13.54
C GLN A 102 8.43 15.37 -14.27
N LYS A 103 8.87 14.28 -13.64
CA LYS A 103 8.85 12.92 -14.18
C LYS A 103 8.46 11.91 -13.10
N GLU A 104 8.20 10.68 -13.53
CA GLU A 104 7.99 9.56 -12.64
C GLU A 104 9.22 9.22 -11.79
N GLY A 105 9.07 8.24 -10.90
CA GLY A 105 10.19 7.66 -10.19
C GLY A 105 9.74 6.60 -9.20
N TYR A 106 10.71 6.01 -8.50
CA TYR A 106 10.46 4.88 -7.61
C TYR A 106 10.79 5.18 -6.14
N GLY A 107 11.61 6.20 -5.85
CA GLY A 107 11.98 6.52 -4.47
C GLY A 107 10.79 7.09 -3.71
N LEU A 108 10.49 6.52 -2.54
CA LEU A 108 9.40 6.95 -1.66
C LEU A 108 9.69 6.51 -0.23
N SER A 109 9.74 7.45 0.72
CA SER A 109 10.04 7.16 2.12
C SER A 109 9.39 8.16 3.06
N TRP A 110 8.57 7.64 3.98
CA TRP A 110 8.07 8.40 5.12
C TRP A 110 9.17 8.55 6.18
N ASN A 111 9.16 9.67 6.88
CA ASN A 111 9.97 9.85 8.08
C ASN A 111 9.31 9.13 9.28
N PRO A 112 9.96 8.14 9.94
CA PRO A 112 9.38 7.44 11.08
C PRO A 112 9.37 8.28 12.37
N ASN A 113 10.16 9.35 12.45
CA ASN A 113 10.30 10.20 13.63
C ASN A 113 9.49 11.50 13.56
N ILE A 114 9.18 11.97 12.34
CA ILE A 114 8.41 13.19 12.11
C ILE A 114 7.18 12.83 11.28
N SER A 115 6.01 12.88 11.92
CA SER A 115 4.73 12.57 11.27
C SER A 115 4.47 13.50 10.08
N GLY A 116 3.97 12.95 8.98
CA GLY A 116 3.60 13.75 7.81
C GLY A 116 4.75 14.15 6.88
N HIS A 117 6.02 13.90 7.25
CA HIS A 117 7.14 14.16 6.35
C HIS A 117 7.36 13.00 5.37
N LEU A 118 7.32 13.31 4.07
CA LEU A 118 7.50 12.34 2.98
C LEU A 118 8.57 12.82 2.02
N LEU A 119 9.51 11.93 1.69
CA LEU A 119 10.46 12.11 0.59
C LEU A 119 10.07 11.27 -0.61
N SER A 120 10.28 11.80 -1.82
CA SER A 120 10.33 10.99 -3.04
C SER A 120 11.48 11.39 -3.96
N ALA A 121 11.95 10.41 -4.74
CA ALA A 121 12.95 10.62 -5.79
C ALA A 121 12.31 10.39 -7.17
N SER A 122 12.82 11.10 -8.18
CA SER A 122 12.30 11.08 -9.55
C SER A 122 13.44 11.03 -10.58
N ASP A 123 13.09 10.57 -11.78
CA ASP A 123 13.94 10.57 -12.97
C ASP A 123 14.19 11.98 -13.53
N ASP A 124 13.58 13.01 -12.91
CA ASP A 124 13.92 14.43 -13.14
C ASP A 124 15.18 14.88 -12.40
N HIS A 125 15.87 13.95 -11.72
CA HIS A 125 17.09 14.18 -10.95
C HIS A 125 16.90 15.01 -9.67
N THR A 126 15.67 15.07 -9.14
CA THR A 126 15.35 15.77 -7.90
C THR A 126 14.85 14.82 -6.81
N ILE A 127 14.95 15.31 -5.57
CA ILE A 127 14.26 14.74 -4.41
C ILE A 127 13.32 15.82 -3.89
N CYS A 128 12.04 15.49 -3.74
CA CYS A 128 11.04 16.38 -3.18
C CYS A 128 10.73 15.98 -1.73
N LEU A 129 10.49 16.99 -0.90
CA LEU A 129 9.99 16.86 0.47
C LEU A 129 8.60 17.51 0.56
N TRP A 130 7.67 16.81 1.20
CA TRP A 130 6.38 17.38 1.61
C TRP A 130 6.19 17.21 3.11
N ASP A 131 5.55 18.20 3.71
CA ASP A 131 4.97 18.13 5.05
C ASP A 131 3.45 18.16 4.94
N ILE A 132 2.81 17.08 5.38
CA ILE A 132 1.35 16.95 5.40
C ILE A 132 0.76 16.95 6.82
N SER A 133 1.51 17.35 7.84
CA SER A 133 1.01 17.32 9.23
C SER A 133 -0.08 18.36 9.49
N ASN A 134 -0.07 19.48 8.77
CA ASN A 134 -0.92 20.65 9.03
C ASN A 134 -1.74 21.10 7.82
N ILE A 135 -2.05 20.19 6.90
CA ILE A 135 -2.90 20.50 5.75
C ILE A 135 -4.37 20.63 6.17
N SER A 136 -5.10 21.57 5.56
CA SER A 136 -6.54 21.70 5.81
C SER A 136 -7.30 20.49 5.26
N ARG A 137 -8.48 20.19 5.81
CA ARG A 137 -9.32 19.07 5.34
C ARG A 137 -9.75 19.19 3.87
N ASP A 138 -9.80 20.42 3.35
CA ASP A 138 -10.20 20.71 1.97
C ASP A 138 -9.01 20.75 1.00
N THR A 139 -7.79 20.58 1.50
CA THR A 139 -6.58 20.59 0.67
C THR A 139 -6.54 19.34 -0.21
N LYS A 140 -6.59 19.55 -1.53
CA LYS A 140 -6.46 18.48 -2.54
C LYS A 140 -5.09 18.41 -3.21
N VAL A 141 -4.30 19.47 -3.11
CA VAL A 141 -2.97 19.55 -3.75
C VAL A 141 -1.98 20.21 -2.79
N VAL A 142 -0.79 19.63 -2.66
CA VAL A 142 0.33 20.18 -1.89
C VAL A 142 1.57 20.21 -2.78
N ASN A 143 2.26 21.34 -2.83
CA ASN A 143 3.52 21.46 -3.57
C ASN A 143 4.70 21.12 -2.67
N SER A 144 5.78 20.61 -3.25
CA SER A 144 7.02 20.31 -2.53
C SER A 144 7.65 21.59 -2.00
N GLN A 145 8.37 21.46 -0.89
CA GLN A 145 9.18 22.53 -0.31
C GLN A 145 10.44 22.77 -1.14
#